data_AF-A0A934NWC6-F1
#
_entry.id   AF-A0A934NWC6-F1
#
_cell.length_a   1.000
_cell.length_b   1.000
_cell.length_c   1.000
_cell.angle_alpha   90.00
_cell.angle_beta   90.00
_cell.angle_gamma   90.00
#
_symmetry.space_group_name_H-M   'P 1'
#
loop_
_entity.id
_entity.type
_entity.pdbx_description
1 polymer ?
#
loop_
_entity_poly.entity_id
_entity_poly.type
_entity_poly.pdbx_seq_one_letter_code
_entity_poly.pdbx_strand_id
1 'polypeptide(L)'
;MSVYRVTPAHDPSVQVEFEVPIKGRQNPIFFSVPKLQYLPTDKADEFEEWLKENKDGDAKSDRKMTLKLIEMLVPKHLDALSKLTSGELDDISNHWFEMSKVTVPES
;
A
#
# COMPACT_ATOMS: atom_id res chain seq x y z
N MET A 1 29.89 13.06 -16.92
CA MET A 1 29.58 11.80 -16.21
C MET A 1 28.23 11.99 -15.55
N SER A 2 27.22 11.24 -15.99
CA SER A 2 25.90 11.26 -15.35
C SER A 2 26.03 10.54 -14.02
N VAL A 3 25.86 11.27 -12.92
CA VAL A 3 25.84 10.69 -11.58
C VAL A 3 24.51 9.95 -11.45
N TYR A 4 24.56 8.62 -11.34
CA TYR A 4 23.36 7.83 -11.04
C TYR A 4 22.88 8.18 -9.64
N ARG A 5 21.68 8.77 -9.55
CA ARG A 5 21.05 9.14 -8.28
C ARG A 5 20.16 8.00 -7.83
N VAL A 6 20.41 7.49 -6.63
CA VAL A 6 19.52 6.51 -5.98
C VAL A 6 18.25 7.24 -5.55
N THR A 7 17.09 6.81 -6.05
CA THR A 7 15.79 7.37 -5.68
C THR A 7 15.43 6.90 -4.26
N PRO A 8 15.27 7.82 -3.29
CA PRO A 8 14.91 7.44 -1.93
C PRO A 8 13.47 6.91 -1.87
N ALA A 9 13.17 6.01 -0.92
CA ALA A 9 11.84 5.43 -0.73
C ALA A 9 10.73 6.47 -0.43
N HIS A 10 11.10 7.67 0.01
CA HIS A 10 10.19 8.79 0.26
C HIS A 10 10.02 9.74 -0.93
N ASP A 11 10.63 9.44 -2.09
CA ASP A 11 10.47 10.27 -3.28
C ASP A 11 9.01 10.22 -3.77
N PRO A 12 8.37 11.37 -4.07
CA PRO A 12 6.98 11.39 -4.54
C PRO A 12 6.78 10.58 -5.83
N SER A 13 7.82 10.44 -6.65
CA SER A 13 7.78 9.64 -7.90
C SER A 13 7.64 8.14 -7.65
N VAL A 14 7.89 7.67 -6.43
CA VAL A 14 7.73 6.27 -6.01
C VAL A 14 6.59 6.09 -4.99
N GLN A 15 5.80 7.13 -4.75
CA GLN A 15 4.58 7.06 -3.96
C GLN A 15 3.36 6.80 -4.87
N VAL A 16 2.37 6.11 -4.34
CA VAL A 16 1.05 5.90 -4.93
C VAL A 16 0.06 6.65 -4.07
N GLU A 17 -0.66 7.59 -4.67
CA GLU A 17 -1.66 8.42 -4.00
C GLU A 17 -3.05 7.81 -4.15
N PHE A 18 -3.80 7.79 -3.06
CA PHE A 18 -5.15 7.26 -3.00
C PHE A 18 -6.12 8.35 -2.58
N GLU A 19 -7.21 8.48 -3.33
CA GLU A 19 -8.42 9.18 -2.92
C GLU A 19 -9.52 8.15 -2.71
N VAL A 20 -9.94 7.95 -1.45
CA VAL A 20 -10.97 6.97 -1.10
C VAL A 20 -12.22 7.69 -0.58
N PRO A 21 -13.31 7.73 -1.36
CA PRO A 21 -14.58 8.27 -0.90
C PRO A 21 -15.25 7.30 0.07
N ILE A 22 -15.56 7.74 1.30
CA ILE A 22 -16.24 6.91 2.29
C ILE A 22 -17.70 7.31 2.41
N LYS A 23 -18.59 6.35 2.17
CA LYS A 23 -20.04 6.54 2.34
C LYS A 23 -20.36 6.96 3.79
N GLY A 24 -21.00 8.11 3.95
CA GLY A 24 -21.33 8.69 5.26
C GLY A 24 -20.31 9.70 5.79
N ARG A 25 -19.19 9.92 5.08
CA ARG A 25 -18.24 11.00 5.35
C ARG A 25 -18.36 12.06 4.26
N GLN A 26 -18.34 13.34 4.66
CA GLN A 26 -18.40 14.45 3.71
C GLN A 26 -17.06 14.66 2.97
N ASN A 27 -15.94 14.26 3.57
CA ASN A 27 -14.60 14.41 2.99
C ASN A 27 -13.98 13.04 2.67
N PRO A 28 -13.45 12.84 1.45
CA PRO A 28 -12.70 11.64 1.10
C PRO A 28 -11.41 11.53 1.92
N ILE A 29 -10.91 10.30 2.06
CA ILE A 29 -9.60 10.05 2.67
C ILE A 29 -8.54 10.15 1.58
N PHE A 30 -7.53 10.98 1.84
CA PHE A 30 -6.34 11.07 1.04
C PHE A 30 -5.17 10.46 1.80
N PHE A 31 -4.47 9.53 1.17
CA PHE A 31 -3.24 8.97 1.72
C PHE A 31 -2.30 8.55 0.61
N SER A 32 -1.01 8.44 0.94
CA SER A 32 0.03 8.02 0.00
C SER A 32 0.80 6.86 0.61
N VAL A 33 1.15 5.88 -0.20
CA VAL A 33 1.97 4.73 0.19
C VAL A 33 3.09 4.52 -0.82
N PRO A 34 4.27 4.05 -0.42
CA PRO A 34 5.33 3.69 -1.37
C PRO A 34 4.85 2.56 -2.29
N LYS A 35 5.34 2.55 -3.53
CA LYS A 35 5.27 1.37 -4.41
C LYS A 35 5.88 0.17 -3.70
N LEU A 36 5.34 -1.03 -3.94
CA LEU A 36 5.76 -2.27 -3.26
C LEU A 36 7.27 -2.53 -3.36
N GLN A 37 7.89 -2.20 -4.50
CA GLN A 37 9.33 -2.37 -4.72
C GLN A 37 10.22 -1.39 -3.93
N TYR A 38 9.63 -0.33 -3.37
CA TYR A 38 10.31 0.68 -2.54
C TYR A 38 9.84 0.62 -1.08
N LEU A 39 9.20 -0.48 -0.68
CA LEU A 39 8.86 -0.69 0.73
C LEU A 39 10.15 -0.67 1.57
N PRO A 40 10.17 0.08 2.69
CA PRO A 40 11.29 0.04 3.63
C PRO A 40 11.54 -1.38 4.10
N THR A 41 12.81 -1.79 4.21
CA THR A 41 13.19 -3.17 4.59
C THR A 41 12.55 -3.60 5.91
N ASP A 42 12.50 -2.71 6.91
CA ASP A 42 11.85 -2.96 8.20
C ASP A 42 10.36 -3.35 8.05
N LYS A 43 9.64 -2.68 7.15
CA LYS A 43 8.22 -2.91 6.90
C LYS A 43 7.98 -4.12 6.00
N ALA A 44 8.89 -4.39 5.07
CA ALA A 44 8.84 -5.58 4.24
C ALA A 44 9.07 -6.84 5.09
N ASP A 45 10.06 -6.82 5.99
CA ASP A 45 10.36 -7.94 6.89
C ASP A 45 9.18 -8.20 7.85
N GLU A 46 8.63 -7.15 8.48
CA GLU A 46 7.43 -7.23 9.32
C GLU A 46 6.23 -7.84 8.57
N PHE A 47 6.04 -7.50 7.29
CA PHE A 47 4.98 -8.07 6.46
C PHE A 47 5.23 -9.54 6.10
N GLU A 48 6.47 -9.89 5.75
CA GLU A 48 6.86 -11.26 5.43
C GLU A 48 6.75 -12.20 6.64
N GLU A 49 7.12 -11.73 7.83
CA GLU A 49 6.92 -12.46 9.09
C GLU A 49 5.43 -12.70 9.34
N TRP A 50 4.60 -11.64 9.24
CA TRP A 50 3.17 -11.77 9.37
C TRP A 50 2.56 -12.75 8.36
N LEU A 51 3.01 -12.72 7.11
CA LEU A 51 2.59 -13.69 6.08
C LEU A 51 2.97 -15.13 6.44
N LYS A 52 4.15 -15.36 7.00
CA LYS A 52 4.60 -16.70 7.44
C LYS A 52 3.74 -17.23 8.58
N GLU A 53 3.40 -16.38 9.56
CA GLU A 53 2.58 -16.74 10.71
C GLU A 53 1.10 -16.99 10.35
N ASN A 54 0.59 -16.29 9.33
CA ASN A 54 -0.83 -16.36 8.95
C ASN A 54 -1.08 -17.27 7.72
N LYS A 55 -0.18 -18.21 7.41
CA LYS A 55 -0.26 -19.12 6.25
C LYS A 55 -1.52 -20.01 6.17
N ASP A 56 -2.24 -20.18 7.28
CA ASP A 56 -3.44 -21.01 7.36
C ASP A 56 -4.67 -20.30 6.77
N GLY A 57 -4.90 -20.54 5.47
CA GLY A 57 -6.19 -20.42 4.77
C GLY A 57 -6.75 -19.01 4.50
N ASP A 58 -6.66 -18.09 5.46
CA ASP A 58 -7.42 -16.84 5.47
C ASP A 58 -6.56 -15.60 5.14
N ALA A 59 -5.24 -15.64 5.37
CA ALA A 59 -4.33 -14.54 4.99
C ALA A 59 -4.10 -14.40 3.48
N LYS A 60 -4.56 -15.37 2.68
CA LYS A 60 -4.60 -15.25 1.22
C LYS A 60 -5.72 -14.34 0.72
N SER A 61 -6.61 -13.90 1.61
CA SER A 61 -7.63 -12.93 1.20
C SER A 61 -6.95 -11.57 1.00
N ASP A 62 -6.95 -11.06 -0.24
CA ASP A 62 -6.40 -9.74 -0.62
C ASP A 62 -6.82 -8.63 0.34
N ARG A 63 -8.03 -8.74 0.90
CA ARG A 63 -8.54 -7.89 1.98
C ARG A 63 -7.60 -7.84 3.20
N LYS A 64 -7.19 -8.99 3.74
CA LYS A 64 -6.37 -9.05 4.97
C LYS A 64 -4.96 -8.52 4.71
N MET A 65 -4.38 -8.86 3.57
CA MET A 65 -3.07 -8.35 3.15
C MET A 65 -3.10 -6.81 3.03
N THR A 66 -4.11 -6.28 2.35
CA THR A 66 -4.29 -4.84 2.15
C THR A 66 -4.50 -4.11 3.48
N LEU A 67 -5.34 -4.64 4.37
CA LEU A 67 -5.55 -4.04 5.69
C LEU A 67 -4.29 -4.08 6.55
N LYS A 68 -3.51 -5.17 6.50
CA LYS A 68 -2.23 -5.24 7.22
C LYS A 68 -1.24 -4.21 6.69
N LEU A 69 -1.14 -4.05 5.37
CA LEU A 69 -0.30 -3.04 4.75
C LEU A 69 -0.73 -1.61 5.12
N ILE A 70 -2.04 -1.34 5.11
CA ILE A 70 -2.63 -0.07 5.57
C ILE A 70 -2.29 0.18 7.04
N GLU A 71 -2.39 -0.83 7.90
CA GLU A 71 -2.02 -0.73 9.33
C GLU A 71 -0.56 -0.33 9.50
N MET A 72 0.35 -0.93 8.72
CA MET A 72 1.79 -0.70 8.85
C MET A 72 2.26 0.63 8.28
N LEU A 73 1.65 1.09 7.17
CA LEU A 73 2.10 2.29 6.44
C LEU A 73 1.28 3.53 6.78
N VAL A 74 -0.03 3.38 6.99
CA VAL A 74 -0.97 4.48 7.21
C VAL A 74 -1.95 4.16 8.36
N PRO A 75 -1.44 3.83 9.57
CA PRO A 75 -2.27 3.37 10.70
C PRO A 75 -3.41 4.34 11.06
N LYS A 76 -3.20 5.64 10.82
CA LYS A 76 -4.18 6.72 11.05
C LYS A 76 -5.49 6.52 10.29
N HIS A 77 -5.44 5.82 9.16
CA HIS A 77 -6.60 5.60 8.29
C HIS A 77 -7.19 4.19 8.43
N LEU A 78 -6.56 3.31 9.21
CA LEU A 78 -6.98 1.92 9.35
C LEU A 78 -8.43 1.77 9.83
N ASP A 79 -8.86 2.51 10.85
CA ASP A 79 -10.25 2.43 11.36
C ASP A 79 -11.28 2.75 10.28
N ALA A 80 -10.99 3.73 9.43
CA ALA A 80 -11.88 4.14 8.37
C ALA A 80 -11.82 3.19 7.16
N LEU A 81 -10.63 2.75 6.76
CA LEU A 81 -10.43 1.85 5.64
C LEU A 81 -10.88 0.41 5.95
N SER A 82 -10.85 -0.01 7.22
CA SER A 82 -11.36 -1.33 7.64
C SER A 82 -12.88 -1.48 7.46
N LYS A 83 -13.61 -0.36 7.41
CA LYS A 83 -15.07 -0.30 7.19
C LYS A 83 -15.47 -0.41 5.73
N LEU A 84 -14.50 -0.36 4.81
CA LEU A 84 -14.76 -0.52 3.38
C LEU A 84 -15.24 -1.94 3.06
N THR A 85 -16.02 -2.03 2.00
CA THR A 85 -16.45 -3.31 1.44
C THR A 85 -15.26 -4.07 0.87
N SER A 86 -15.42 -5.38 0.68
CA SER A 86 -14.35 -6.20 0.11
C SER A 86 -13.99 -5.76 -1.31
N GLY A 87 -14.94 -5.26 -2.10
CA GLY A 87 -14.67 -4.76 -3.46
C GLY A 87 -13.83 -3.48 -3.46
N GLU A 88 -14.09 -2.55 -2.52
CA GLU A 88 -13.29 -1.32 -2.41
C GLU A 88 -11.85 -1.60 -1.95
N LEU A 89 -11.65 -2.57 -1.05
CA LEU A 89 -10.31 -2.98 -0.64
C LEU A 89 -9.56 -3.75 -1.74
N ASP A 90 -10.27 -4.54 -2.55
CA ASP A 90 -9.72 -5.22 -3.72
C ASP A 90 -9.25 -4.20 -4.77
N ASP A 91 -10.04 -3.15 -5.01
CA ASP A 91 -9.68 -2.06 -5.93
C ASP A 91 -8.41 -1.31 -5.47
N ILE A 92 -8.30 -1.01 -4.17
CA ILE A 92 -7.08 -0.43 -3.58
C ILE A 92 -5.87 -1.36 -3.78
N SER A 93 -6.03 -2.66 -3.48
CA SER A 93 -4.97 -3.65 -3.65
C SER A 93 -4.48 -3.73 -5.09
N ASN A 94 -5.42 -3.86 -6.03
CA ASN A 94 -5.14 -3.96 -7.46
C ASN A 94 -4.47 -2.69 -7.98
N HIS A 95 -5.00 -1.51 -7.64
CA HIS A 95 -4.42 -0.25 -8.06
C HIS A 95 -2.99 -0.08 -7.54
N TRP A 96 -2.75 -0.41 -6.26
CA TRP A 96 -1.41 -0.35 -5.68
C TRP A 96 -0.44 -1.29 -6.39
N PHE A 97 -0.86 -2.53 -6.66
CA PHE A 97 -0.04 -3.51 -7.36
C PHE A 97 0.29 -3.06 -8.78
N GLU A 98 -0.70 -2.59 -9.54
CA GLU A 98 -0.52 -2.10 -10.90
C GLU A 98 0.43 -0.89 -10.94
N MET A 99 0.22 0.11 -10.07
CA MET A 99 1.09 1.29 -9.99
C MET A 99 2.51 0.95 -9.53
N SER A 100 2.67 -0.14 -8.78
CA SER A 100 3.98 -0.65 -8.37
C SER A 100 4.72 -1.35 -9.52
N LYS A 101 4.01 -1.94 -10.48
CA LYS A 101 4.62 -2.54 -11.68
C LYS A 101 5.13 -1.52 -12.69
N VAL A 102 4.59 -0.31 -12.67
CA VAL A 102 5.01 0.75 -13.60
C VAL A 102 6.45 1.13 -13.28
N THR A 103 7.36 0.63 -14.12
CA THR A 103 8.78 0.96 -14.15
C THR A 103 8.92 2.47 -14.16
N VAL A 104 9.66 3.00 -13.18
CA VAL A 104 10.02 4.42 -13.17
C VAL A 104 10.65 4.72 -14.54
N PRO A 105 10.11 5.67 -15.34
CA PRO A 105 10.75 6.00 -16.60
C PRO A 105 12.17 6.48 -16.29
N GLU A 106 13.15 5.77 -16.82
CA GLU A 106 14.56 6.14 -16.72
C GLU A 106 14.70 7.59 -17.22
N SER A 107 15.09 8.49 -16.32
CA SER A 107 15.43 9.89 -16.65
C SER A 107 16.89 10.01 -17.05
#